data_AF-A0A2A8SIM9-F1
#
_entry.id   AF-A0A2A8SIM9-F1
#
_cell.length_a   1.000
_cell.length_b   1.000
_cell.length_c   1.000
_cell.angle_alpha   90.00
_cell.angle_beta   90.00
_cell.angle_gamma   90.00
#
_symmetry.space_group_name_H-M   'P 1'
#
loop_
_entity.id
_entity.type
_entity.pdbx_description
1 polymer ?
#
loop_
_entity_poly.entity_id
_entity_poly.type
_entity_poly.pdbx_seq_one_letter_code
_entity_poly.pdbx_strand_id
1 'polypeptide(L)' 'MFKQARIIKIVGFSVLLIFSLFAPYGWGKKLALIAFVLILASLSFGTTNLLECITSKFKKNGDN' A
#
# COMPACT_ATOMS: atom_id res chain seq x y z
N MET A 1 -11.96 11.39 -4.95
CA MET A 1 -11.92 9.91 -4.82
C MET A 1 -10.58 9.37 -4.27
N PHE A 2 -9.42 9.97 -4.56
CA PHE A 2 -8.10 9.48 -4.12
C PHE A 2 -7.86 9.43 -2.60
N LYS A 3 -8.34 10.41 -1.82
CA LYS A 3 -8.18 10.39 -0.34
C LYS A 3 -8.87 9.18 0.31
N GLN A 4 -10.08 8.84 -0.12
CA GLN A 4 -10.80 7.68 0.41
C GLN A 4 -10.11 6.36 0.03
N ALA A 5 -9.63 6.23 -1.21
CA ALA A 5 -8.87 5.04 -1.64
C ALA A 5 -7.58 4.86 -0.82
N ARG A 6 -6.88 5.95 -0.48
CA ARG A 6 -5.69 5.90 0.38
C ARG A 6 -6.05 5.48 1.82
N ILE A 7 -7.16 5.97 2.37
CA ILE A 7 -7.65 5.58 3.70
C ILE A 7 -8.02 4.09 3.72
N ILE A 8 -8.75 3.60 2.72
CA ILE A 8 -9.14 2.18 2.59
C ILE A 8 -7.91 1.27 2.51
N LYS A 9 -6.88 1.68 1.74
CA LYS A 9 -5.60 0.95 1.70
C LYS A 9 -4.94 0.88 3.07
N ILE A 10 -4.85 2.00 3.80
CA ILE A 10 -4.25 2.04 5.15
C ILE A 10 -5.00 1.11 6.11
N VAL A 11 -6.34 1.18 6.11
CA VAL A 11 -7.17 0.33 6.97
C VAL A 11 -6.99 -1.14 6.61
N GLY A 12 -6.99 -1.49 5.32
CA GLY A 12 -6.75 -2.86 4.85
C GLY A 12 -5.38 -3.40 5.28
N PHE A 13 -4.32 -2.61 5.13
CA PHE A 13 -2.98 -2.99 5.59
C PHE A 13 -2.90 -3.14 7.12
N SER A 14 -3.61 -2.30 7.87
CA SER A 14 -3.66 -2.38 9.34
C SER A 14 -4.32 -3.69 9.81
N VAL A 15 -5.44 -4.08 9.20
CA VAL A 15 -6.11 -5.36 9.50
C VAL A 15 -5.21 -6.56 9.15
N LEU A 16 -4.53 -6.53 8.00
CA LEU A 16 -3.56 -7.54 7.60
C LEU A 16 -2.38 -7.67 8.58
N LEU A 17 -1.91 -6.54 9.12
CA LEU A 17 -0.84 -6.52 10.12
C LEU A 17 -1.27 -7.17 11.43
N ILE A 18 -2.49 -6.85 11.89
CA ILE A 18 -3.10 -7.47 13.08
C ILE A 18 -3.28 -8.96 12.84
N PHE A 19 -3.79 -9.38 11.68
CA PHE A 19 -3.96 -10.79 11.34
C PHE A 19 -2.64 -11.55 11.36
N SER A 20 -1.56 -10.95 10.87
CA SER A 20 -0.20 -11.51 10.92
C SER A 20 0.30 -11.72 12.36
N LEU A 21 -0.07 -10.83 13.30
CA LEU A 21 0.26 -10.96 14.72
C LEU A 21 -0.52 -12.07 15.41
N PHE A 22 -1.75 -12.36 14.98
CA PHE A 22 -2.56 -13.44 15.54
C PHE A 22 -2.34 -14.79 14.85
N ALA A 23 -1.65 -14.81 13.73
CA ALA A 23 -1.40 -16.05 13.01
C ALA A 23 -0.50 -17.02 13.81
N PRO A 24 -0.81 -18.34 13.81
CA PRO A 24 -0.10 -19.35 14.60
C PRO A 24 1.22 -19.77 13.93
N TYR A 25 2.03 -18.79 13.55
CA TYR A 25 3.34 -19.00 12.93
C TYR A 25 4.45 -18.84 13.96
N GLY A 26 5.50 -19.65 13.83
CA GLY A 26 6.73 -19.49 14.62
C GLY A 26 7.37 -18.12 14.40
N TRP A 27 8.11 -17.62 15.38
CA TRP A 27 8.63 -16.25 15.45
C TRP A 27 9.32 -15.77 14.15
N GLY A 28 10.14 -16.62 13.52
CA GLY A 28 10.80 -16.28 12.25
C GLY A 28 9.82 -16.06 11.09
N LYS A 29 8.83 -16.94 10.93
CA LYS A 29 7.79 -16.82 9.89
C LYS A 29 6.87 -15.62 10.15
N LYS A 30 6.65 -15.30 11.42
CA LYS A 30 5.87 -14.14 11.86
C LYS A 30 6.53 -12.81 11.44
N LEU A 31 7.84 -12.67 11.69
CA LEU A 31 8.62 -11.52 11.25
C LEU A 31 8.66 -11.40 9.71
N ALA A 32 8.84 -12.52 9.01
CA ALA A 32 8.83 -12.54 7.55
C ALA A 32 7.48 -12.06 6.97
N LEU A 33 6.37 -12.47 7.57
CA LEU A 33 5.02 -12.01 7.17
C LEU A 33 4.83 -10.51 7.41
N ILE A 34 5.27 -9.99 8.56
CA ILE A 34 5.21 -8.55 8.85
C ILE A 34 6.03 -7.75 7.83
N ALA A 35 7.26 -8.20 7.55
CA ALA A 35 8.12 -7.58 6.54
C ALA A 35 7.48 -7.62 5.14
N PHE A 36 6.87 -8.74 4.77
CA PHE A 36 6.16 -8.88 3.50
C PHE A 36 4.99 -7.90 3.36
N VAL A 37 4.16 -7.77 4.42
CA VAL A 37 3.03 -6.82 4.44
C VAL A 37 3.52 -5.37 4.32
N LEU A 38 4.63 -5.02 4.98
CA LEU A 38 5.25 -3.69 4.89
C LEU A 38 5.78 -3.36 3.49
N ILE A 39 6.39 -4.34 2.81
CA ILE A 39 6.88 -4.18 1.44
C ILE A 39 5.70 -3.96 0.49
N LEU A 40 4.63 -4.75 0.63
CA LEU A 40 3.39 -4.57 -0.14
C LEU A 40 2.74 -3.21 0.09
N ALA A 41 2.71 -2.75 1.33
CA ALA A 41 2.19 -1.41 1.67
C ALA A 41 3.01 -0.31 1.01
N SER A 42 4.34 -0.40 1.07
CA SER A 42 5.26 0.58 0.46
C SER A 42 5.15 0.61 -1.07
N LEU A 43 5.08 -0.57 -1.72
CA LEU A 43 4.84 -0.67 -3.16
C LEU A 43 3.50 -0.04 -3.56
N SER A 44 2.43 -0.37 -2.84
CA SER A 44 1.09 0.18 -3.13
C SER A 44 1.05 1.70 -2.98
N PHE A 45 1.77 2.27 -2.00
CA PHE A 45 1.90 3.71 -1.83
C PHE A 45 2.75 4.36 -2.92
N GLY A 46 3.92 3.78 -3.22
CA GLY A 46 4.85 4.27 -4.24
C GLY A 46 4.22 4.30 -5.64
N THR A 47 3.54 3.23 -6.03
CA THR A 47 2.84 3.15 -7.32
C THR A 47 1.71 4.18 -7.42
N THR A 48 1.01 4.48 -6.32
CA THR A 48 -0.06 5.49 -6.33
C THR A 48 0.51 6.89 -6.60
N ASN A 49 1.66 7.25 -5.98
CA ASN A 49 2.34 8.52 -6.24
C ASN A 49 2.90 8.61 -7.67
N LEU A 50 3.46 7.51 -8.20
CA LEU A 50 3.96 7.46 -9.58
C LEU A 50 2.83 7.62 -10.59
N LEU A 51 1.71 6.93 -10.39
CA LEU A 51 0.53 7.06 -11.23
C LEU A 51 -0.01 8.49 -11.20
N GLU A 52 -0.04 9.14 -10.03
CA GLU A 52 -0.45 10.54 -9.88
C GLU A 52 0.47 11.51 -10.64
N CYS A 53 1.79 11.26 -10.60
CA CYS A 53 2.78 12.03 -11.35
C CYS A 53 2.62 11.85 -12.87
N ILE A 54 2.40 10.62 -13.33
CA ILE A 54 2.20 10.31 -14.75
C ILE A 54 0.87 10.92 -15.24
N THR A 55 -0.23 10.71 -14.52
CA THR A 55 -1.53 11.31 -14.87
C THR A 55 -1.48 12.83 -14.89
N SER A 56 -0.76 13.46 -13.96
CA SER A 56 -0.54 14.91 -13.95
C SER A 56 0.21 15.39 -15.20
N LYS A 57 1.28 14.68 -15.60
CA LYS A 57 2.04 14.96 -16.82
C LYS A 57 1.21 14.80 -18.10
N PHE A 58 0.39 13.74 -18.18
CA PHE A 58 -0.49 13.51 -19.33
C PHE A 58 -1.62 14.55 -19.42
N LYS A 59 -2.26 14.89 -18.31
CA LYS A 59 -3.32 15.88 -18.27
C LYS A 59 -2.82 17.28 -18.65
N LYS A 60 -1.59 17.63 -18.28
CA LYS A 60 -0.95 18.90 -18.64
C LYS A 60 -0.56 19.01 -20.12
N ASN A 61 -0.40 17.88 -20.83
CA ASN A 61 -0.07 17.86 -22.25
C ASN A 61 -1.29 17.79 -23.19
N GLY A 62 -2.49 17.54 -22.67
CA GLY A 62 -3.74 17.49 -23.47
C GLY A 62 -4.51 18.82 -23.53
N ASP A 63 -4.02 19.86 -22.86
CA ASP A 63 -4.65 21.19 -22.76
C ASP A 63 -3.88 22.29 -23.52
N ASN A 64 -3.01 21.88 -24.48
CA ASN A 64 -2.34 22.79 -25.42
C ASN A 64 -2.75 22.46 -26.86
#